data_AF-A0A9W5YGA0-F1
#
_entry.id   AF-A0A9W5YGA0-F1
#
_cell.length_a   1.000
_cell.length_b   1.000
_cell.length_c   1.000
_cell.angle_alpha   90.00
_cell.angle_beta   90.00
_cell.angle_gamma   90.00
#
_symmetry.space_group_name_H-M   'P 1'
#
loop_
_entity.id
_entity.type
_entity.pdbx_description
1 polymer ?
#
loop_
_entity_poly.entity_id
_entity_poly.type
_entity_poly.pdbx_seq_one_letter_code
_entity_poly.pdbx_strand_id
1 'polypeptide(L)'
;MGWCPKCKREYEDNVKVCKECNVKLVDHLEKEKFAEQKVERLINVASMYEANIIISLLKSYDIPALYKSKGSGEYLQVATGINYQGVDIYVPVESMEKAKEIIEQENKDNIDDNMLHETQQEKNEYNKRSNKIGLIILIIILLFVGIPIVIGLFQDII
;
A
#
# COMPACT_ATOMS: atom_id res chain seq x y z
N MET A 1 10.57 -15.97 -39.46
CA MET A 1 11.69 -16.04 -38.49
C MET A 1 11.42 -17.19 -37.54
N GLY A 2 12.44 -17.84 -36.99
CA GLY A 2 12.29 -18.94 -36.03
C GLY A 2 12.84 -18.58 -34.65
N TRP A 3 12.17 -19.01 -33.58
CA TRP A 3 12.56 -18.71 -32.19
C TRP A 3 12.94 -19.96 -31.42
N CYS A 4 13.96 -19.87 -30.57
CA CYS A 4 14.31 -20.97 -29.68
C CYS A 4 13.45 -20.92 -28.41
N PRO A 5 12.69 -21.98 -28.05
CA PRO A 5 11.83 -21.98 -26.86
C PRO A 5 12.61 -21.91 -25.54
N LYS A 6 13.90 -22.29 -25.54
CA LYS A 6 14.72 -22.33 -24.33
C LYS A 6 15.46 -21.01 -24.06
N CYS A 7 16.15 -20.47 -25.07
CA CYS A 7 16.95 -19.26 -24.92
C CYS A 7 16.29 -18.00 -25.49
N LYS A 8 15.11 -18.11 -26.11
CA LYS A 8 14.30 -17.01 -26.67
C LYS A 8 15.00 -16.18 -27.76
N ARG A 9 16.11 -16.67 -28.34
CA ARG A 9 16.78 -16.02 -29.48
C ARG A 9 16.00 -16.23 -30.77
N GLU A 10 16.06 -15.21 -31.61
CA GLU A 10 15.53 -15.19 -32.96
C GLU A 10 16.59 -15.65 -33.98
N TYR A 11 16.12 -16.34 -35.02
CA TYR A 11 16.92 -16.87 -36.10
C TYR A 11 16.23 -16.62 -37.45
N GLU A 12 17.04 -16.58 -38.50
CA GLU A 12 16.55 -16.54 -39.88
C GLU A 12 15.88 -17.87 -40.29
N ASP A 13 15.03 -17.80 -41.32
CA ASP A 13 14.16 -18.91 -41.77
C ASP A 13 14.92 -20.13 -42.30
N ASN A 14 16.19 -19.96 -42.66
CA ASN A 14 17.06 -21.05 -43.11
C ASN A 14 17.61 -21.90 -41.95
N VAL A 15 17.48 -21.46 -40.69
CA VAL A 15 17.93 -22.20 -39.51
C VAL A 15 16.76 -22.94 -38.89
N LYS A 16 16.86 -24.28 -38.76
CA LYS A 16 15.80 -25.11 -38.15
C LYS A 16 16.09 -25.53 -36.70
N VAL A 17 17.34 -25.38 -36.25
CA VAL A 17 17.82 -25.86 -34.94
C VAL A 17 18.70 -24.80 -34.28
N CYS A 18 18.47 -24.55 -32.99
CA CYS A 18 19.26 -23.62 -32.18
C CYS A 18 20.70 -24.15 -31.98
N LYS A 19 21.72 -23.36 -32.30
CA LYS A 19 23.14 -23.76 -32.18
C LYS A 19 23.59 -24.04 -30.74
N GLU A 20 23.04 -23.32 -29.77
CA GLU A 20 23.44 -23.48 -28.36
C GLU A 20 22.55 -24.45 -27.58
N CYS A 21 21.23 -24.44 -27.85
CA CYS A 21 20.29 -25.26 -27.10
C CYS A 21 20.02 -26.62 -27.76
N ASN A 22 20.40 -26.79 -29.02
CA ASN A 22 20.16 -27.97 -29.83
C ASN A 22 18.69 -28.43 -29.86
N VAL A 23 17.76 -27.47 -29.83
CA VAL A 23 16.32 -27.70 -29.94
C VAL A 23 15.78 -27.13 -31.25
N LYS A 24 14.70 -27.73 -31.76
CA LYS A 24 13.99 -27.21 -32.93
C LYS A 24 13.44 -25.82 -32.63
N LEU A 25 13.55 -24.94 -33.61
CA LEU A 25 12.98 -23.61 -33.53
C LEU A 25 11.47 -23.69 -33.75
N VAL A 26 10.74 -22.78 -33.11
CA VAL A 26 9.29 -22.64 -33.22
C VAL A 26 8.97 -21.30 -33.86
N ASP A 27 7.88 -21.24 -34.63
CA ASP A 27 7.47 -20.01 -35.32
C ASP A 27 6.91 -18.98 -34.34
N HIS A 28 6.39 -19.37 -33.19
CA HIS A 28 5.96 -18.45 -32.14
C HIS A 28 6.29 -19.03 -30.77
N LEU A 29 6.82 -18.20 -29.86
CA LEU A 29 6.91 -18.56 -28.46
C LEU A 29 5.52 -18.47 -27.85
N GLU A 30 4.99 -19.58 -27.35
CA GLU A 30 3.80 -19.55 -26.51
C GLU A 30 4.09 -18.66 -25.30
N LYS A 31 3.35 -17.56 -25.16
CA LYS A 31 3.38 -16.76 -23.95
C LYS A 31 2.76 -17.60 -22.85
N GLU A 32 3.49 -17.78 -21.75
CA GLU A 32 2.93 -18.38 -20.53
C GLU A 32 1.63 -17.64 -20.19
N LYS A 33 0.51 -18.35 -20.28
CA LYS A 33 -0.78 -17.83 -19.84
C LYS A 33 -0.73 -17.79 -18.32
N PHE A 34 -0.34 -16.65 -17.75
CA PHE A 34 -0.65 -16.37 -16.35
C PHE A 34 -2.16 -16.46 -16.24
N ALA A 35 -2.66 -17.44 -15.49
CA ALA A 35 -4.08 -17.52 -15.20
C ALA A 35 -4.45 -16.20 -14.49
N GLU A 36 -5.33 -15.40 -15.10
CA GLU A 36 -5.92 -14.25 -14.43
C GLU A 36 -6.76 -14.79 -13.25
N GLN A 37 -6.12 -14.89 -12.09
CA GLN A 37 -6.83 -15.20 -10.85
C GLN A 37 -7.63 -13.97 -10.44
N LYS A 38 -8.95 -14.15 -10.33
CA LYS A 38 -9.83 -13.10 -9.83
C LYS A 38 -9.49 -12.83 -8.37
N VAL A 39 -9.14 -11.58 -8.08
CA VAL A 39 -8.81 -11.11 -6.73
C VAL A 39 -9.89 -10.19 -6.19
N GLU A 40 -10.06 -10.20 -4.87
CA GLU A 40 -10.98 -9.33 -4.15
C GLU A 40 -10.27 -8.66 -2.97
N ARG A 41 -10.77 -7.49 -2.56
CA ARG A 41 -10.18 -6.70 -1.48
C ARG A 41 -10.54 -7.33 -0.13
N LEU A 42 -9.51 -7.67 0.64
CA LEU A 42 -9.64 -8.22 1.99
C LEU A 42 -9.84 -7.11 3.04
N ILE A 43 -8.87 -6.19 3.14
CA ILE A 43 -8.85 -5.16 4.18
C ILE A 43 -8.08 -3.92 3.70
N ASN A 44 -8.31 -2.79 4.36
CA ASN A 44 -7.50 -1.57 4.23
C ASN A 44 -6.78 -1.32 5.57
N VAL A 45 -5.48 -1.08 5.51
CA VAL A 45 -4.63 -0.85 6.68
C VAL A 45 -3.98 0.53 6.63
N ALA A 46 -3.56 1.05 7.78
CA ALA A 46 -3.07 2.42 7.89
C ALA A 46 -1.69 2.61 7.25
N SER A 47 -0.86 1.57 7.25
CA SER A 47 0.54 1.68 6.81
C SER A 47 1.00 0.50 5.96
N MET A 48 2.05 0.75 5.18
CA MET A 48 2.74 -0.29 4.41
C MET A 48 3.38 -1.36 5.32
N TYR A 49 3.82 -0.98 6.51
CA TYR A 49 4.39 -1.90 7.49
C TYR A 49 3.35 -2.92 7.97
N GLU A 50 2.17 -2.42 8.36
CA GLU A 50 1.03 -3.26 8.77
C GLU A 50 0.58 -4.18 7.61
N ALA A 51 0.55 -3.66 6.38
CA ALA A 51 0.24 -4.47 5.20
C ALA A 51 1.22 -5.63 5.01
N ASN A 52 2.52 -5.38 5.19
CA ASN A 52 3.55 -6.40 5.06
C ASN A 52 3.44 -7.50 6.13
N ILE A 53 3.06 -7.14 7.36
CA ILE A 53 2.81 -8.12 8.43
C ILE A 53 1.68 -9.07 8.01
N ILE A 54 0.53 -8.52 7.61
CA ILE A 54 -0.63 -9.32 7.20
C ILE A 54 -0.32 -10.18 5.98
N ILE A 55 0.38 -9.64 4.97
CA ILE A 55 0.79 -10.41 3.80
C ILE A 55 1.73 -11.55 4.19
N SER A 56 2.67 -11.30 5.10
CA SER A 56 3.60 -12.33 5.59
C SER A 56 2.87 -13.43 6.36
N LEU A 57 1.88 -13.05 7.18
CA LEU A 57 0.99 -13.98 7.88
C LEU A 57 0.20 -14.82 6.87
N LEU A 58 -0.51 -14.20 5.93
CA LEU A 58 -1.29 -14.94 4.92
C LEU A 58 -0.41 -15.88 4.08
N LYS A 59 0.81 -15.45 3.76
CA LYS A 59 1.79 -16.25 3.05
C LYS A 59 2.24 -17.48 3.84
N SER A 60 2.30 -17.44 5.17
CA SER A 60 2.62 -18.63 5.98
C SER A 60 1.51 -19.70 5.95
N TYR A 61 0.31 -19.35 5.50
CA TYR A 61 -0.83 -20.25 5.29
C TYR A 61 -1.05 -20.60 3.81
N ASP A 62 -0.03 -20.35 2.96
CA ASP A 62 -0.05 -20.53 1.50
C ASP A 62 -1.14 -19.73 0.78
N ILE A 63 -1.54 -18.58 1.35
CA ILE A 63 -2.49 -17.66 0.73
C ILE A 63 -1.72 -16.53 0.05
N PRO A 64 -1.71 -16.43 -1.30
CA PRO A 64 -1.08 -15.32 -1.97
C PRO A 64 -1.89 -14.04 -1.72
N ALA A 65 -1.21 -12.97 -1.32
CA ALA A 65 -1.80 -11.67 -1.08
C ALA A 65 -1.03 -10.58 -1.82
N LEU A 66 -1.75 -9.59 -2.32
CA LEU A 66 -1.23 -8.42 -3.02
C LEU A 66 -1.64 -7.17 -2.26
N TYR A 67 -0.86 -6.10 -2.36
CA TYR A 67 -1.27 -4.80 -1.86
C TYR A 67 -1.33 -3.77 -2.98
N LYS A 68 -2.11 -2.72 -2.74
CA LYS A 68 -2.16 -1.54 -3.59
C LYS A 68 -2.37 -0.30 -2.73
N SER A 69 -1.50 0.69 -2.89
CA SER A 69 -1.73 2.01 -2.30
C SER A 69 -2.76 2.79 -3.11
N LYS A 70 -3.61 3.55 -2.42
CA LYS A 70 -4.63 4.38 -3.08
C LYS A 70 -4.03 5.68 -3.61
N GLY A 71 -4.46 6.11 -4.79
CA GLY A 71 -4.15 7.43 -5.34
C GLY A 71 -2.64 7.71 -5.37
N SER A 72 -2.23 8.85 -4.78
CA SER A 72 -0.83 9.25 -4.64
C SER A 72 -0.16 8.69 -3.37
N GLY A 73 -0.78 7.71 -2.69
CA GLY A 73 -0.32 7.17 -1.41
C GLY A 73 1.12 6.64 -1.44
N GLU A 74 1.56 5.99 -2.51
CA GLU A 74 2.97 5.56 -2.68
C GLU A 74 3.91 6.75 -2.75
N TYR A 75 3.57 7.76 -3.57
CA TYR A 75 4.37 8.97 -3.69
C TYR A 75 4.44 9.73 -2.36
N LEU A 76 3.31 9.89 -1.67
CA LEU A 76 3.26 10.55 -0.36
C LEU A 76 4.06 9.78 0.69
N GLN A 77 3.96 8.45 0.72
CA GLN A 77 4.76 7.61 1.61
C GLN A 77 6.26 7.82 1.41
N VAL A 78 6.72 7.95 0.16
CA VAL A 78 8.13 8.18 -0.15
C VAL A 78 8.54 9.62 0.15
N ALA A 79 7.71 10.60 -0.23
CA ALA A 79 8.05 12.02 -0.13
C ALA A 79 7.94 12.58 1.30
N THR A 80 6.95 12.13 2.07
CA THR A 80 6.61 12.69 3.39
C THR A 80 6.74 11.68 4.53
N GLY A 81 6.89 10.39 4.21
CA GLY A 81 6.86 9.31 5.20
C GLY A 81 5.46 8.94 5.68
N ILE A 82 4.40 9.58 5.17
CA ILE A 82 3.03 9.43 5.66
C ILE A 82 2.09 9.06 4.51
N ASN A 83 1.31 7.99 4.67
CA ASN A 83 0.20 7.64 3.78
C ASN A 83 -1.13 7.67 4.55
N TYR A 84 -1.87 8.78 4.45
CA TYR A 84 -3.18 8.92 5.10
C TYR A 84 -4.31 8.16 4.39
N GLN A 85 -4.08 7.65 3.18
CA GLN A 85 -5.09 6.92 2.40
C GLN A 85 -5.06 5.41 2.67
N GLY A 86 -4.07 4.96 3.43
CA GLY A 86 -3.86 3.56 3.76
C GLY A 86 -3.41 2.71 2.55
N VAL A 87 -3.41 1.41 2.78
CA VAL A 87 -3.00 0.38 1.82
C VAL A 87 -4.08 -0.69 1.77
N ASP A 88 -4.61 -0.97 0.58
CA ASP A 88 -5.56 -2.06 0.39
C ASP A 88 -4.81 -3.38 0.16
N ILE A 89 -5.27 -4.45 0.81
CA ILE A 89 -4.78 -5.82 0.63
C ILE A 89 -5.83 -6.61 -0.15
N TYR A 90 -5.37 -7.41 -1.11
CA TYR A 90 -6.19 -8.24 -2.00
C TYR A 90 -5.75 -9.69 -1.91
N VAL A 91 -6.70 -10.61 -2.03
CA VAL A 91 -6.49 -12.06 -2.05
C VAL A 91 -7.32 -12.69 -3.17
N PRO A 92 -6.97 -13.90 -3.66
CA PRO A 92 -7.84 -14.66 -4.54
C PRO A 92 -9.22 -14.87 -3.92
N VAL A 93 -10.27 -14.79 -4.75
CA VAL A 93 -11.66 -15.02 -4.29
C VAL A 93 -11.81 -16.37 -3.58
N GLU A 94 -11.10 -17.40 -4.07
CA GLU A 94 -11.11 -18.76 -3.51
C GLU A 94 -10.54 -18.82 -2.07
N SER A 95 -9.67 -17.88 -1.70
CA SER A 95 -9.03 -17.83 -0.38
C SER A 95 -9.60 -16.77 0.54
N MET A 96 -10.66 -16.06 0.11
CA MET A 96 -11.24 -14.92 0.82
C MET A 96 -11.71 -15.28 2.23
N GLU A 97 -12.41 -16.40 2.38
CA GLU A 97 -12.98 -16.86 3.64
C GLU A 97 -11.87 -17.25 4.63
N LYS A 98 -10.96 -18.12 4.20
CA LYS A 98 -9.79 -18.55 4.98
C LYS A 98 -8.92 -17.36 5.42
N ALA A 99 -8.72 -16.38 4.54
CA ALA A 99 -7.93 -15.19 4.87
C ALA A 99 -8.57 -14.33 5.98
N LYS A 100 -9.91 -14.21 6.00
CA LYS A 100 -10.63 -13.50 7.07
C LYS A 100 -10.51 -14.23 8.41
N GLU A 101 -10.69 -15.55 8.39
CA GLU A 101 -10.60 -16.37 9.61
C GLU A 101 -9.23 -16.24 10.29
N ILE A 102 -8.13 -16.27 9.51
CA ILE A 102 -6.77 -16.13 10.04
C ILE A 102 -6.59 -14.76 10.73
N ILE A 103 -7.05 -13.67 10.11
CA ILE A 103 -6.94 -12.33 10.67
C ILE A 103 -7.77 -12.19 11.95
N GLU A 104 -8.96 -12.78 11.99
CA GLU A 104 -9.81 -12.75 13.19
C GLU A 104 -9.23 -13.55 14.36
N GLN A 105 -8.57 -14.68 14.09
CA GLN A 105 -7.89 -15.48 15.11
C GLN A 105 -6.74 -14.70 15.73
N GLU A 106 -5.86 -14.14 14.89
CA GLU A 106 -4.72 -13.34 15.35
C GLU A 106 -5.16 -12.17 16.23
N ASN A 107 -6.23 -11.47 15.86
CA ASN A 107 -6.76 -10.36 16.68
C ASN A 107 -7.30 -10.82 18.04
N LYS A 108 -7.91 -12.01 18.13
CA LYS A 108 -8.42 -12.54 19.41
C LYS A 108 -7.26 -12.92 20.33
N ASP A 109 -6.23 -13.56 19.79
CA ASP A 109 -5.06 -13.97 20.54
C ASP A 109 -4.27 -12.76 21.08
N ASN A 110 -4.25 -11.63 20.35
CA ASN A 110 -3.62 -10.38 20.79
C ASN A 110 -4.47 -9.55 21.79
N ILE A 111 -5.79 -9.76 21.86
CA ILE A 111 -6.67 -9.04 22.81
C ILE A 111 -6.54 -9.62 24.23
N ASP A 112 -6.28 -10.92 24.36
CA ASP A 112 -6.18 -11.59 25.66
C ASP A 112 -4.93 -11.15 26.45
N ASP A 113 -3.86 -10.74 25.77
CA ASP A 113 -2.62 -10.23 26.39
C ASP A 113 -2.63 -8.70 26.67
N ASN A 114 -3.36 -7.89 25.88
CA ASN A 114 -3.28 -6.42 25.96
C ASN A 114 -4.41 -5.74 26.78
N MET A 115 -5.47 -6.44 27.18
CA MET A 115 -6.61 -5.84 27.89
C MET A 115 -6.32 -5.28 29.30
N LEU A 116 -5.12 -5.47 29.85
CA LEU A 116 -4.77 -5.02 31.21
C LEU A 116 -3.97 -3.71 31.29
N HIS A 117 -3.40 -3.17 30.20
CA HIS A 117 -2.43 -2.06 30.34
C HIS A 117 -2.61 -0.81 29.46
N GLU A 118 -3.33 -0.82 28.34
CA GLU A 118 -3.25 0.29 27.36
C GLU A 118 -4.25 1.46 27.55
N THR A 119 -5.35 1.27 28.29
CA THR A 119 -6.51 2.18 28.17
C THR A 119 -6.39 3.54 28.88
N GLN A 120 -5.39 3.74 29.76
CA GLN A 120 -5.32 4.94 30.62
C GLN A 120 -4.25 5.97 30.22
N GLN A 121 -3.20 5.57 29.48
CA GLN A 121 -2.07 6.47 29.22
C GLN A 121 -2.29 7.35 27.97
N GLU A 122 -2.85 6.82 26.88
CA GLU A 122 -2.98 7.56 25.62
C GLU A 122 -4.04 8.68 25.64
N LYS A 123 -5.18 8.46 26.31
CA LYS A 123 -6.27 9.46 26.38
C LYS A 123 -5.84 10.75 27.10
N ASN A 124 -4.89 10.66 28.03
CA ASN A 124 -4.46 11.80 28.85
C ASN A 124 -3.46 12.71 28.13
N GLU A 125 -2.60 12.17 27.25
CA GLU A 125 -1.64 13.00 26.49
C GLU A 125 -2.30 13.78 25.33
N TYR A 126 -3.27 13.18 24.65
CA TYR A 126 -4.00 13.83 23.55
C TYR A 126 -4.79 15.06 24.03
N ASN A 127 -5.47 14.94 25.18
CA ASN A 127 -6.31 16.01 25.71
C ASN A 127 -5.49 17.25 26.15
N LYS A 128 -4.22 17.04 26.54
CA LYS A 128 -3.31 18.13 26.94
C LYS A 128 -2.67 18.86 25.74
N ARG A 129 -2.53 18.20 24.59
CA ARG A 129 -1.97 18.76 23.35
C ARG A 129 -3.00 19.52 22.51
N SER A 130 -4.26 19.09 22.51
CA SER A 130 -5.36 19.70 21.72
C SER A 130 -5.53 21.21 21.99
N ASN A 131 -5.55 21.62 23.26
CA ASN A 131 -5.79 23.03 23.63
C ASN A 131 -4.64 23.97 23.24
N LYS A 132 -3.42 23.44 23.10
CA LYS A 132 -2.25 24.24 22.68
C LYS A 132 -2.23 24.44 21.16
N ILE A 133 -2.67 23.44 20.40
CA ILE A 133 -2.72 23.49 18.93
C ILE A 133 -3.77 24.51 18.46
N GLY A 134 -4.96 24.52 19.09
CA GLY A 134 -6.01 25.50 18.76
C GLY A 134 -5.57 26.96 18.98
N LEU A 135 -4.80 27.23 20.02
CA LEU A 135 -4.30 28.57 20.35
C LEU A 135 -3.23 29.05 19.34
N ILE A 136 -2.35 28.16 18.89
CA ILE A 136 -1.33 28.46 17.88
C ILE A 136 -1.98 28.78 16.52
N ILE A 137 -3.01 28.03 16.12
CA ILE A 137 -3.74 28.26 14.87
C ILE A 137 -4.42 29.65 14.87
N LEU A 138 -5.02 30.05 16.00
CA LEU A 138 -5.70 31.34 16.12
C LEU A 138 -4.72 32.52 15.99
N ILE A 139 -3.51 32.41 16.56
CA ILE A 139 -2.45 33.43 16.43
C ILE A 139 -2.00 33.56 14.97
N ILE A 140 -1.81 32.45 14.26
CA ILE A 140 -1.38 32.48 12.85
C ILE A 140 -2.43 33.17 11.97
N ILE A 141 -3.73 32.91 12.19
CA ILE A 141 -4.81 33.56 11.42
C ILE A 141 -4.81 35.08 11.65
N LEU A 142 -4.60 35.55 12.88
CA LEU A 142 -4.53 36.98 13.16
C LEU A 142 -3.32 37.65 12.50
N LEU A 143 -2.17 36.98 12.42
CA LEU A 143 -0.96 37.50 11.81
C LEU A 143 -1.02 37.53 10.28
N PHE A 144 -1.56 36.49 9.64
CA PHE A 144 -1.56 36.38 8.17
C PHE A 144 -2.82 36.92 7.49
N VAL A 145 -3.94 37.03 8.23
CA VAL A 145 -5.20 37.54 7.68
C VAL A 145 -5.55 38.89 8.31
N GLY A 146 -5.43 39.02 9.63
CA GLY A 146 -5.78 40.25 10.34
C GLY A 146 -4.85 41.43 10.03
N ILE A 147 -3.54 41.23 10.14
CA ILE A 147 -2.55 42.29 9.90
C ILE A 147 -2.63 42.89 8.47
N PRO A 148 -2.67 42.12 7.37
CA PRO A 148 -2.76 42.71 6.03
C PRO A 148 -4.09 43.45 5.79
N ILE A 149 -5.20 43.02 6.41
CA ILE A 149 -6.48 43.75 6.34
C ILE A 149 -6.36 45.11 7.04
N VAL A 150 -5.75 45.15 8.22
CA VAL A 150 -5.56 46.42 8.98
C VAL A 150 -4.60 47.36 8.25
N ILE A 151 -3.53 46.83 7.66
CA ILE A 151 -2.59 47.64 6.84
C ILE A 151 -3.28 48.19 5.60
N GLY A 152 -4.12 47.40 4.92
CA GLY A 152 -4.90 47.84 3.77
C GLY A 152 -5.85 48.99 4.10
N LEU A 153 -6.61 48.87 5.20
CA LEU A 153 -7.53 49.93 5.65
C LEU A 153 -6.81 51.22 6.08
N PHE A 154 -5.55 51.13 6.48
CA PHE A 154 -4.73 52.31 6.83
C PHE A 154 -4.17 53.04 5.61
N GLN A 155 -3.98 52.36 4.47
CA GLN A 155 -3.53 53.00 3.23
C GLN A 155 -4.62 53.84 2.56
N ASP A 156 -5.90 53.52 2.80
CA ASP A 156 -7.04 54.30 2.27
C ASP A 156 -7.35 55.57 3.10
N ILE A 157 -6.69 55.76 4.25
CA ILE A 157 -6.93 56.85 5.21
C ILE A 157 -5.85 57.96 5.14
N ILE A 158 -4.72 57.72 4.48
CA ILE A 158 -3.61 58.69 4.27
C ILE A 158 -3.60 59.17 2.82
#